data_AF-A4F314-F1
#
_entry.id   AF-A4F314-F1
#
_cell.length_a   1.000
_cell.length_b   1.000
_cell.length_c   1.000
_cell.angle_alpha   90.00
_cell.angle_beta   90.00
_cell.angle_gamma   90.00
#
_symmetry.space_group_name_H-M   'P 1'
#
loop_
_entity.id
_entity.type
_entity.pdbx_description
1 polymer ?
#
loop_
_entity_poly.entity_id
_entity_poly.type
_entity_poly.pdbx_seq_one_letter_code
_entity_poly.pdbx_strand_id
1 'polypeptide(L)'
;MVNAITSIYPSGGTRSKALYNLTSKTNGMNNCGKDEDFEEITKYLPDFSATYPSYCANPLVSGQGSMNLPSMMGTYSGVYITTIAVQDHGPVDSFNSLDLSSFSKDNGSSDLAMNSTDFFESRSIIDGGAIEYYLGVNTMKLQYNYSTSIPQIIQIRIHCAG
;
A
#
# COMPACT_ATOMS: atom_id res chain seq x y z
N MET A 1 4.63 11.60 -9.99
CA MET A 1 4.50 10.27 -9.39
C MET A 1 5.20 9.27 -10.30
N VAL A 2 6.01 8.36 -9.77
CA VAL A 2 6.62 7.27 -10.57
C VAL A 2 6.13 5.94 -10.02
N ASN A 3 5.47 5.16 -10.86
CA ASN A 3 5.13 3.78 -10.56
C ASN A 3 6.11 2.86 -11.29
N ALA A 4 6.41 1.71 -10.70
CA ALA A 4 7.32 0.73 -11.28
C ALA A 4 6.79 -0.70 -11.11
N ILE A 5 7.21 -1.58 -12.00
CA ILE A 5 6.99 -3.01 -11.90
C ILE A 5 8.34 -3.68 -11.97
N THR A 6 8.55 -4.66 -11.10
CA THR A 6 9.82 -5.36 -10.98
C THR A 6 9.64 -6.87 -10.99
N SER A 7 10.59 -7.55 -11.61
CA SER A 7 10.68 -9.00 -11.54
C SER A 7 11.15 -9.41 -10.14
N ILE A 8 10.57 -10.48 -9.61
CA ILE A 8 11.14 -11.20 -8.45
C ILE A 8 12.36 -12.06 -8.82
N TYR A 9 12.62 -12.23 -10.13
CA TYR A 9 13.77 -12.94 -10.70
C TYR A 9 14.61 -12.03 -11.61
N PRO A 10 15.12 -10.88 -11.12
CA PRO A 10 15.86 -9.95 -11.97
C PRO A 10 17.17 -10.56 -12.46
N SER A 11 17.53 -10.26 -13.71
CA SER A 11 18.79 -10.73 -14.32
C SER A 11 20.06 -10.10 -13.72
N GLY A 12 19.92 -9.00 -12.95
CA GLY A 12 21.03 -8.08 -12.64
C GLY A 12 21.14 -7.57 -11.19
N GLY A 13 20.90 -8.39 -10.16
CA GLY A 13 21.27 -8.04 -8.78
C GLY A 13 20.10 -7.80 -7.82
N THR A 14 20.14 -6.68 -7.07
CA THR A 14 19.37 -6.47 -5.83
C THR A 14 17.85 -6.38 -6.06
N ARG A 15 17.19 -7.54 -5.92
CA ARG A 15 15.76 -7.79 -5.66
C ARG A 15 14.96 -6.50 -5.42
N SER A 16 14.24 -6.00 -6.45
CA SER A 16 13.17 -4.96 -6.46
C SER A 16 13.31 -3.64 -5.67
N LYS A 17 14.20 -3.57 -4.67
CA LYS A 17 14.26 -2.60 -3.58
C LYS A 17 14.76 -1.24 -4.04
N ALA A 18 15.61 -1.21 -5.08
CA ALA A 18 16.05 0.05 -5.68
C ALA A 18 14.86 0.82 -6.28
N LEU A 19 14.02 0.13 -7.07
CA LEU A 19 12.83 0.71 -7.67
C LEU A 19 11.73 0.94 -6.63
N TYR A 20 11.58 0.04 -5.65
CA TYR A 20 10.69 0.27 -4.51
C TYR A 20 11.04 1.57 -3.75
N ASN A 21 12.32 1.77 -3.42
CA ASN A 21 12.79 2.98 -2.76
C ASN A 21 12.58 4.24 -3.62
N LEU A 22 12.77 4.14 -4.94
CA LEU A 22 12.54 5.25 -5.86
C LEU A 22 11.05 5.66 -5.91
N THR A 23 10.17 4.68 -6.05
CA THR A 23 8.72 4.93 -6.12
C THR A 23 8.18 5.47 -4.80
N SER A 24 8.66 4.98 -3.65
CA SER A 24 8.34 5.53 -2.32
C SER A 24 8.68 7.03 -2.20
N LYS A 25 9.80 7.47 -2.78
CA LYS A 25 10.24 8.88 -2.75
C LYS A 25 9.47 9.79 -3.70
N THR A 26 8.70 9.24 -4.63
CA THR A 26 7.97 9.99 -5.65
C THR A 26 6.45 9.87 -5.48
N ASN A 27 6.00 9.40 -4.31
CA ASN A 27 4.59 9.12 -3.99
C ASN A 27 3.92 8.13 -4.95
N GLY A 28 4.69 7.36 -5.72
CA GLY A 28 4.14 6.29 -6.54
C GLY A 28 4.28 4.94 -5.86
N MET A 29 4.07 3.86 -6.60
CA MET A 29 4.11 2.51 -6.07
C MET A 29 5.00 1.60 -6.91
N ASN A 30 5.63 0.63 -6.27
CA ASN A 30 6.31 -0.45 -6.96
C ASN A 30 5.54 -1.74 -6.71
N ASN A 31 5.15 -2.41 -7.80
CA ASN A 31 4.70 -3.79 -7.71
C ASN A 31 5.84 -4.74 -8.10
N CYS A 32 5.78 -5.97 -7.60
CA CYS A 32 6.69 -7.01 -8.04
C CYS A 32 5.98 -8.35 -8.13
N GLY A 33 6.38 -9.13 -9.13
CA GLY A 33 5.79 -10.43 -9.45
C GLY A 33 6.70 -11.19 -10.41
N LYS A 34 6.23 -12.33 -10.89
CA LYS A 34 6.91 -13.07 -11.96
C LYS A 34 6.72 -12.35 -13.29
N ASP A 35 7.70 -12.48 -14.18
CA ASP A 35 7.68 -11.83 -15.51
C ASP A 35 6.43 -12.19 -16.31
N GLU A 36 5.97 -13.45 -16.20
CA GLU A 36 4.76 -13.95 -16.86
C GLU A 36 3.47 -13.32 -16.33
N ASP A 37 3.47 -12.78 -15.10
CA ASP A 37 2.32 -12.14 -14.46
C ASP A 37 2.32 -10.61 -14.67
N PHE A 38 3.28 -10.04 -15.42
CA PHE A 38 3.45 -8.58 -15.53
C PHE A 38 2.20 -7.86 -16.03
N GLU A 39 1.51 -8.41 -17.02
CA GLU A 39 0.26 -7.85 -17.53
C GLU A 39 -0.80 -7.77 -16.42
N GLU A 40 -0.93 -8.83 -15.62
CA GLU A 40 -1.92 -8.90 -14.54
C GLU A 40 -1.59 -7.94 -13.40
N ILE A 41 -0.32 -7.88 -13.00
CA ILE A 41 0.10 -7.09 -11.83
C ILE A 41 0.10 -5.58 -12.10
N THR A 42 0.09 -5.16 -13.38
CA THR A 42 -0.12 -3.75 -13.75
C THR A 42 -1.48 -3.24 -13.27
N LYS A 43 -2.50 -4.10 -13.20
CA LYS A 43 -3.87 -3.74 -12.81
C LYS A 43 -4.00 -3.36 -11.33
N TYR A 44 -3.03 -3.75 -10.50
CA TYR A 44 -2.99 -3.44 -9.07
C TYR A 44 -2.29 -2.10 -8.79
N LEU A 45 -1.56 -1.53 -9.76
CA LEU A 45 -1.03 -0.19 -9.61
C LEU A 45 -2.20 0.82 -9.67
N PRO A 46 -2.11 1.96 -8.95
CA PRO A 46 -3.10 3.00 -9.06
C PRO A 46 -3.33 3.39 -10.52
N ASP A 47 -4.60 3.43 -10.92
CA ASP A 47 -5.00 3.82 -12.26
C ASP A 47 -4.42 5.20 -12.59
N PHE A 48 -3.79 5.31 -13.76
CA PHE A 48 -3.24 6.55 -14.28
C PHE A 48 -4.31 7.64 -14.48
N SER A 49 -5.60 7.26 -14.53
CA SER A 49 -6.72 8.20 -14.54
C SER A 49 -6.79 9.05 -13.26
N ALA A 50 -6.49 8.46 -12.10
CA ALA A 50 -6.38 9.15 -10.81
C ALA A 50 -4.96 9.74 -10.66
N THR A 51 -4.70 10.83 -11.39
CA THR A 51 -3.35 11.40 -11.55
C THR A 51 -2.58 11.69 -10.25
N TYR A 52 -3.28 12.01 -9.15
CA TYR A 52 -2.64 12.31 -7.87
C TYR A 52 -3.39 11.69 -6.68
N PRO A 53 -2.70 10.91 -5.83
CA PRO A 53 -3.27 10.47 -4.56
C PRO A 53 -3.56 11.65 -3.65
N SER A 54 -4.70 11.61 -2.98
CA SER A 54 -5.07 12.55 -1.91
C SER A 54 -4.24 12.33 -0.64
N TYR A 55 -3.69 11.12 -0.48
CA TYR A 55 -2.84 10.78 0.65
C TYR A 55 -1.77 9.76 0.27
N CYS A 56 -0.57 9.94 0.83
CA CYS A 56 0.56 9.04 0.66
C CYS A 56 1.27 8.82 2.00
N ALA A 57 1.54 7.57 2.36
CA ALA A 57 2.41 7.23 3.46
C ALA A 57 3.38 6.11 3.07
N ASN A 58 4.59 6.15 3.64
CA ASN A 58 5.61 5.14 3.44
C ASN A 58 6.23 4.68 4.78
N PRO A 59 5.45 4.14 5.73
CA PRO A 59 5.98 3.80 7.05
C PRO A 59 6.99 2.64 6.97
N LEU A 60 8.07 2.76 7.75
CA LEU A 60 9.01 1.68 8.01
C LEU A 60 8.54 0.91 9.25
N VAL A 61 8.30 -0.39 9.09
CA VAL A 61 7.71 -1.26 10.12
C VAL A 61 8.54 -2.53 10.31
N SER A 62 8.43 -3.19 11.45
CA SER A 62 9.12 -4.47 11.72
C SER A 62 8.38 -5.30 12.75
N GLY A 63 8.27 -6.62 12.53
CA GLY A 63 7.56 -7.51 13.45
C GLY A 63 6.07 -7.18 13.54
N GLN A 64 5.54 -7.14 14.76
CA GLN A 64 4.15 -6.79 15.02
C GLN A 64 4.07 -5.47 15.78
N GLY A 65 3.14 -4.60 15.38
CA GLY A 65 2.98 -3.33 16.06
C GLY A 65 1.80 -2.51 15.56
N SER A 66 1.69 -1.32 16.12
CA SER A 66 0.77 -0.29 15.66
C SER A 66 1.44 1.08 15.73
N MET A 67 1.07 1.97 14.81
CA MET A 67 1.54 3.33 14.79
C MET A 67 0.47 4.29 14.26
N ASN A 68 0.54 5.54 14.70
CA ASN A 68 -0.20 6.61 14.06
C ASN A 68 0.56 7.03 12.79
N LEU A 69 -0.18 7.17 11.70
CA LEU A 69 0.32 7.77 10.47
C LEU A 69 -0.03 9.27 10.46
N PRO A 70 0.57 10.08 9.57
CA PRO A 70 0.10 11.43 9.34
C PRO A 70 -1.41 11.42 9.05
N SER A 71 -2.17 12.35 9.63
CA SER A 71 -3.60 12.47 9.36
C SER A 71 -3.84 12.80 7.87
N MET A 72 -4.92 12.26 7.32
CA MET A 72 -5.38 12.58 5.97
C MET A 72 -6.35 13.75 6.04
N MET A 73 -6.18 14.72 5.14
CA MET A 73 -7.12 15.84 4.98
C MET A 73 -8.07 15.50 3.83
N GLY A 74 -9.29 15.06 4.16
CA GLY A 74 -10.34 14.76 3.20
C GLY A 74 -10.92 16.04 2.62
N THR A 75 -10.97 16.15 1.29
CA THR A 75 -11.53 17.31 0.58
C THR A 75 -13.04 17.20 0.34
N TYR A 76 -13.59 16.00 0.45
CA TYR A 76 -15.03 15.70 0.44
C TYR A 76 -15.26 14.41 1.23
N SER A 77 -16.50 14.13 1.62
CA SER A 77 -16.88 12.84 2.21
C SER A 77 -17.29 11.87 1.11
N GLY A 78 -16.71 10.69 1.08
CA GLY A 78 -17.09 9.66 0.13
C GLY A 78 -16.10 8.50 0.06
N VAL A 79 -16.26 7.67 -0.97
CA VAL A 79 -15.42 6.50 -1.19
C VAL A 79 -14.10 6.91 -1.84
N TYR A 80 -13.01 6.36 -1.33
CA TYR A 80 -11.68 6.46 -1.89
C TYR A 80 -11.14 5.07 -2.20
N ILE A 81 -10.34 4.98 -3.26
CA ILE A 81 -9.59 3.79 -3.61
C ILE A 81 -8.26 3.82 -2.87
N THR A 82 -8.08 2.87 -1.97
CA THR A 82 -6.86 2.69 -1.18
C THR A 82 -6.08 1.51 -1.72
N THR A 83 -4.80 1.74 -2.03
CA THR A 83 -3.86 0.76 -2.56
C THR A 83 -2.66 0.67 -1.64
N ILE A 84 -2.26 -0.56 -1.26
CA ILE A 84 -1.23 -0.83 -0.26
C ILE A 84 -0.24 -1.87 -0.79
N ALA A 85 1.04 -1.49 -0.89
CA ALA A 85 2.13 -2.46 -1.05
C ALA A 85 2.67 -2.85 0.33
N VAL A 86 2.68 -4.14 0.66
CA VAL A 86 2.93 -4.61 2.04
C VAL A 86 4.40 -4.90 2.35
N GLN A 87 5.29 -5.00 1.37
CA GLN A 87 6.73 -5.21 1.59
C GLN A 87 7.54 -4.76 0.37
N ASP A 88 8.86 -4.56 0.54
CA ASP A 88 9.71 -3.99 -0.51
C ASP A 88 10.27 -5.02 -1.52
N HIS A 89 9.78 -6.26 -1.43
CA HIS A 89 10.24 -7.42 -2.20
C HIS A 89 9.14 -8.48 -2.33
N GLY A 90 9.29 -9.36 -3.32
CA GLY A 90 8.41 -10.51 -3.52
C GLY A 90 9.17 -11.84 -3.40
N PRO A 91 8.47 -12.96 -3.21
CA PRO A 91 7.02 -13.07 -2.98
C PRO A 91 6.62 -12.55 -1.59
N VAL A 92 5.32 -12.35 -1.35
CA VAL A 92 4.78 -12.04 -0.02
C VAL A 92 5.04 -13.22 0.92
N ASP A 93 6.05 -13.10 1.78
CA ASP A 93 6.63 -14.20 2.56
C ASP A 93 6.64 -13.93 4.07
N SER A 94 6.76 -12.66 4.45
CA SER A 94 6.87 -12.23 5.84
C SER A 94 5.61 -11.56 6.37
N PHE A 95 4.72 -11.09 5.48
CA PHE A 95 3.48 -10.44 5.84
C PHE A 95 2.44 -11.44 6.37
N ASN A 96 1.86 -11.15 7.54
CA ASN A 96 0.71 -11.90 8.07
C ASN A 96 -0.59 -11.13 7.90
N SER A 97 -0.62 -9.88 8.38
CA SER A 97 -1.83 -9.04 8.33
C SER A 97 -1.52 -7.56 8.54
N LEU A 98 -2.45 -6.71 8.09
CA LEU A 98 -2.46 -5.27 8.30
C LEU A 98 -3.88 -4.78 8.43
N ASP A 99 -4.06 -3.75 9.25
CA ASP A 99 -5.30 -3.01 9.40
C ASP A 99 -5.00 -1.51 9.32
N LEU A 100 -5.51 -0.86 8.29
CA LEU A 100 -5.47 0.59 8.11
C LEU A 100 -6.80 1.19 8.55
N SER A 101 -6.76 1.86 9.70
CA SER A 101 -7.91 2.51 10.32
C SER A 101 -7.88 4.01 10.12
N SER A 102 -9.07 4.59 9.97
CA SER A 102 -9.31 6.01 9.86
C SER A 102 -10.36 6.43 10.89
N PHE A 103 -10.20 7.60 11.50
CA PHE A 103 -11.16 8.17 12.45
C PHE A 103 -11.43 9.63 12.16
N SER A 104 -12.69 9.97 11.90
CA SER A 104 -13.22 11.32 11.83
C SER A 104 -14.02 11.61 13.10
N LYS A 105 -13.76 12.76 13.74
CA LYS A 105 -14.42 13.16 14.98
C LYS A 105 -15.94 13.19 14.86
N ASP A 106 -16.44 13.59 13.69
CA ASP A 106 -17.86 13.85 13.47
C ASP A 106 -18.59 12.68 12.82
N ASN A 107 -17.87 11.75 12.19
CA ASN A 107 -18.47 10.69 11.35
C ASN A 107 -18.08 9.26 11.75
N GLY A 108 -17.18 9.08 12.72
CA GLY A 108 -16.77 7.76 13.21
C GLY A 108 -15.54 7.21 12.51
N SER A 109 -15.40 5.88 12.49
CA SER A 109 -14.23 5.18 11.97
C SER A 109 -14.53 4.34 10.73
N SER A 110 -13.50 4.13 9.91
CA SER A 110 -13.49 3.23 8.77
C SER A 110 -12.16 2.49 8.70
N ASP A 111 -12.20 1.20 8.40
CA ASP A 111 -11.04 0.32 8.48
C ASP A 111 -10.89 -0.51 7.19
N LEU A 112 -9.65 -0.76 6.78
CA LEU A 112 -9.29 -1.72 5.73
C LEU A 112 -8.32 -2.73 6.30
N ALA A 113 -8.83 -3.95 6.48
CA ALA A 113 -8.04 -5.09 6.90
C ALA A 113 -7.61 -5.91 5.68
N MET A 114 -6.39 -6.42 5.73
CA MET A 114 -5.83 -7.38 4.79
C MET A 114 -4.96 -8.39 5.51
N ASN A 115 -4.84 -9.58 4.94
CA ASN A 115 -4.10 -10.71 5.47
C ASN A 115 -3.35 -11.43 4.34
N SER A 116 -2.44 -12.32 4.69
CA SER A 116 -1.57 -12.99 3.71
C SER A 116 -2.33 -13.82 2.67
N THR A 117 -3.55 -14.28 2.97
CA THR A 117 -4.38 -15.02 2.01
C THR A 117 -5.00 -14.15 0.93
N ASP A 118 -5.05 -12.82 1.12
CA ASP A 118 -5.49 -11.90 0.07
C ASP A 118 -4.45 -11.82 -1.07
N PHE A 119 -3.21 -12.25 -0.80
CA PHE A 119 -2.10 -12.33 -1.75
C PHE A 119 -1.85 -13.75 -2.26
N PHE A 120 -2.80 -14.69 -2.10
CA PHE A 120 -2.57 -16.14 -2.26
C PHE A 120 -2.02 -16.57 -3.63
N GLU A 121 -2.25 -15.82 -4.70
CA GLU A 121 -1.63 -16.11 -6.01
C GLU A 121 -0.20 -15.57 -6.15
N SER A 122 0.32 -14.86 -5.14
CA SER A 122 1.67 -14.28 -5.06
C SER A 122 2.09 -13.40 -6.24
N ARG A 123 1.14 -13.05 -7.11
CA ARG A 123 1.39 -12.27 -8.31
C ARG A 123 1.82 -10.85 -7.94
N SER A 124 1.20 -10.30 -6.91
CA SER A 124 1.34 -8.91 -6.51
C SER A 124 1.77 -8.81 -5.06
N ILE A 125 2.54 -7.77 -4.73
CA ILE A 125 2.75 -7.32 -3.34
C ILE A 125 1.78 -6.18 -2.96
N ILE A 126 0.95 -5.78 -3.91
CA ILE A 126 -0.06 -4.74 -3.81
C ILE A 126 -1.44 -5.36 -3.73
N ASP A 127 -2.22 -4.90 -2.77
CA ASP A 127 -3.67 -5.12 -2.72
C ASP A 127 -4.35 -3.86 -2.14
N GLY A 128 -5.67 -3.81 -2.10
CA GLY A 128 -6.40 -2.61 -1.72
C GLY A 128 -7.90 -2.78 -1.62
N GLY A 129 -8.59 -1.66 -1.45
CA GLY A 129 -10.03 -1.65 -1.32
C GLY A 129 -10.63 -0.25 -1.38
N ALA A 130 -11.95 -0.22 -1.52
CA ALA A 130 -12.74 1.00 -1.43
C ALA A 130 -13.06 1.29 0.04
N ILE A 131 -12.64 2.44 0.55
CA ILE A 131 -12.86 2.86 1.94
C ILE A 131 -13.50 4.24 1.95
N GLU A 132 -14.47 4.45 2.82
CA GLU A 132 -15.04 5.77 3.04
C GLU A 132 -14.12 6.63 3.91
N TYR A 133 -13.81 7.84 3.44
CA TYR A 133 -13.17 8.89 4.23
C TYR A 133 -14.03 10.14 4.22
N TYR A 134 -13.88 10.95 5.26
CA TYR A 134 -14.77 12.08 5.50
C TYR A 134 -14.09 13.41 5.22
N LEU A 135 -14.89 14.43 4.89
CA LEU A 135 -14.44 15.81 4.81
C LEU A 135 -13.73 16.23 6.11
N GLY A 136 -12.59 16.91 5.98
CA GLY A 136 -11.80 17.39 7.10
C GLY A 136 -10.73 16.39 7.55
N VAL A 137 -10.40 16.40 8.84
CA VAL A 137 -9.26 15.62 9.36
C VAL A 137 -9.68 14.19 9.68
N ASN A 138 -9.09 13.23 8.97
CA ASN A 138 -9.16 11.81 9.28
C ASN A 138 -7.85 11.40 9.96
N THR A 139 -7.93 10.95 11.22
CA THR A 139 -6.77 10.40 11.93
C THR A 139 -6.49 9.01 11.40
N MET A 140 -5.26 8.78 10.93
CA MET A 140 -4.86 7.54 10.28
C MET A 140 -4.03 6.70 11.25
N LYS A 141 -4.37 5.42 11.41
CA LYS A 141 -3.63 4.50 12.25
C LYS A 141 -3.43 3.16 11.53
N LEU A 142 -2.21 2.65 11.64
CA LEU A 142 -1.79 1.39 11.06
C LEU A 142 -1.57 0.37 12.17
N GLN A 143 -2.09 -0.83 12.00
CA GLN A 143 -1.70 -2.02 12.74
C GLN A 143 -1.14 -3.04 11.75
N TYR A 144 -0.06 -3.71 12.12
CA TYR A 144 0.62 -4.63 11.22
C TYR A 144 1.20 -5.82 11.98
N ASN A 145 1.34 -6.94 11.27
CA ASN A 145 1.91 -8.16 11.78
C ASN A 145 2.75 -8.83 10.68
N TYR A 146 4.05 -8.97 10.96
CA TYR A 146 4.98 -9.74 10.15
C TYR A 146 5.57 -10.88 10.97
N SER A 147 5.86 -12.00 10.30
CA SER A 147 6.49 -13.19 10.89
C SER A 147 7.96 -12.99 11.24
N THR A 148 8.58 -11.91 10.76
CA THR A 148 9.99 -11.57 11.01
C THR A 148 10.14 -10.16 11.57
N SER A 149 11.28 -9.90 12.22
CA SER A 149 11.68 -8.55 12.63
C SER A 149 12.46 -7.79 11.54
N ILE A 150 12.50 -8.30 10.31
CA ILE A 150 13.19 -7.62 9.21
C ILE A 150 12.36 -6.39 8.82
N PRO A 151 12.96 -5.18 8.76
CA PRO A 151 12.20 -3.99 8.43
C PRO A 151 11.61 -4.04 7.01
N GLN A 152 10.33 -3.68 6.90
CA GLN A 152 9.59 -3.54 5.65
C GLN A 152 9.14 -2.09 5.47
N ILE A 153 9.15 -1.59 4.24
CA ILE A 153 8.55 -0.31 3.89
C ILE A 153 7.20 -0.61 3.27
N ILE A 154 6.11 -0.16 3.90
CA ILE A 154 4.77 -0.24 3.30
C ILE A 154 4.58 0.99 2.42
N GLN A 155 3.93 0.86 1.25
CA GLN A 155 3.48 2.02 0.46
C GLN A 155 1.96 2.10 0.52
N ILE A 156 1.40 3.18 1.09
CA ILE A 156 -0.06 3.43 1.15
C ILE A 156 -0.39 4.59 0.23
N ARG A 157 -1.32 4.40 -0.71
CA ARG A 157 -1.83 5.45 -1.60
C ARG A 157 -3.35 5.46 -1.57
N ILE A 158 -3.94 6.63 -1.34
CA ILE A 158 -5.39 6.80 -1.28
C ILE A 158 -5.80 7.81 -2.34
N HIS A 159 -6.70 7.43 -3.22
CA HIS A 159 -7.20 8.22 -4.33
C HIS A 159 -8.69 8.47 -4.15
N CYS A 160 -9.12 9.70 -4.36
CA CYS A 160 -10.53 10.03 -4.51
C CYS A 160 -11.13 9.15 -5.61
N ALA A 161 -12.21 8.41 -5.31
CA ALA A 161 -13.03 7.83 -6.38
C ALA A 161 -13.70 9.02 -7.09
N GLY A 162 -13.47 9.13 -8.40
CA GLY A 162 -14.02 10.21 -9.23
C GLY A 162 -15.54 10.20 -9.30
#